data_AF-A0A3B9L7U4-F1
#
_entry.id   AF-A0A3B9L7U4-F1
#
_cell.length_a   1.000
_cell.length_b   1.000
_cell.length_c   1.000
_cell.angle_alpha   90.00
_cell.angle_beta   90.00
_cell.angle_gamma   90.00
#
_symmetry.space_group_name_H-M   'P 1'
#
loop_
_entity.id
_entity.type
_entity.pdbx_description
1 polymer ?
#
loop_
_entity_poly.entity_id
_entity_poly.type
_entity_poly.pdbx_seq_one_letter_code
_entity_poly.pdbx_strand_id
1 'polypeptide(L)'
;MSTNTENTSITYRDAGVDIEAGDALVEQIKPFAKRTMRPEVLGGIGGFGSLFSVPKKFKEPILVSGTDGVGTKLKLAFQLNKHDTVGIDLVAMSVNDILVQGAEPLFFLDYFACGKLEVGTAAAVIKGIAEGCEQSGCALVGGETAEMPGMYPAGEYDLAGFAVGCVDKANIIDGSTIAVGDVVLGLASSGAHSNGYSLIRKLIEKSGVDFESDFHGRTFKDVVMAPTRIYVKSLLK
;
A
#
# COMPACT_ATOMS: atom_id res chain seq x y z
N MET A 1 58.95 -4.99 11.82
CA MET A 1 57.65 -5.65 11.63
C MET A 1 56.67 -4.55 11.24
N SER A 2 56.46 -4.35 9.95
CA SER A 2 55.53 -3.32 9.46
C SER A 2 54.13 -3.90 9.52
N THR A 3 53.28 -3.27 10.33
CA THR A 3 51.86 -3.59 10.47
C THR A 3 51.15 -3.23 9.17
N ASN A 4 50.74 -4.24 8.42
CA ASN A 4 49.89 -4.11 7.25
C ASN A 4 48.47 -3.84 7.75
N THR A 5 48.05 -2.57 7.78
CA THR A 5 46.63 -2.23 7.94
C THR A 5 45.95 -2.59 6.62
N GLU A 6 45.34 -3.77 6.57
CA GLU A 6 44.43 -4.13 5.48
C GLU A 6 43.28 -3.12 5.47
N ASN A 7 43.30 -2.26 4.45
CA ASN A 7 42.25 -1.32 4.15
C ASN A 7 41.07 -2.14 3.59
N THR A 8 40.27 -2.74 4.48
CA THR A 8 39.09 -3.52 4.11
C THR A 8 38.07 -2.56 3.52
N SER A 9 37.92 -2.57 2.19
CA SER A 9 36.92 -1.77 1.50
C SER A 9 35.54 -2.28 1.87
N ILE A 10 34.75 -1.44 2.54
CA ILE A 10 33.35 -1.72 2.86
C ILE A 10 32.56 -1.66 1.54
N THR A 11 31.92 -2.76 1.17
CA THR A 11 31.02 -2.84 0.01
C THR A 11 29.59 -2.41 0.36
N TYR A 12 28.77 -2.12 -0.64
CA TYR A 12 27.34 -1.85 -0.45
C TYR A 12 26.61 -3.05 0.20
N ARG A 13 27.09 -4.28 -0.09
CA ARG A 13 26.63 -5.51 0.55
C ARG A 13 27.04 -5.60 2.02
N ASP A 14 28.22 -5.09 2.39
CA ASP A 14 28.66 -5.02 3.79
C ASP A 14 27.87 -3.97 4.60
N ALA A 15 27.32 -2.96 3.92
CA ALA A 15 26.31 -2.06 4.47
C ALA A 15 24.90 -2.68 4.53
N GLY A 16 24.76 -3.94 4.10
CA GLY A 16 23.54 -4.76 4.14
C GLY A 16 22.54 -4.47 3.03
N VAL A 17 23.00 -3.98 1.87
CA VAL A 17 22.15 -3.80 0.69
C VAL A 17 22.44 -4.88 -0.35
N ASP A 18 21.43 -5.69 -0.69
CA ASP A 18 21.55 -6.80 -1.64
C ASP A 18 20.89 -6.46 -2.99
N ILE A 19 21.73 -6.05 -3.95
CA ILE A 19 21.30 -5.67 -5.30
C ILE A 19 20.68 -6.87 -6.04
N GLU A 20 21.19 -8.09 -5.82
CA GLU A 20 20.66 -9.32 -6.45
C GLU A 20 19.24 -9.62 -5.95
N ALA A 21 18.98 -9.38 -4.66
CA ALA A 21 17.64 -9.51 -4.08
C ALA A 21 16.66 -8.46 -4.64
N GLY A 22 17.13 -7.23 -4.85
CA GLY A 22 16.35 -6.18 -5.52
C GLY A 22 15.95 -6.56 -6.95
N ASP A 23 16.90 -7.01 -7.76
CA ASP A 23 16.63 -7.45 -9.15
C ASP A 23 15.68 -8.65 -9.19
N ALA A 24 15.87 -9.63 -8.30
CA ALA A 24 14.99 -10.79 -8.18
C ALA A 24 13.55 -10.39 -7.79
N LEU A 25 13.39 -9.42 -6.89
CA LEU A 25 12.08 -8.88 -6.53
C LEU A 25 11.41 -8.24 -7.74
N VAL A 26 12.14 -7.39 -8.49
CA VAL A 26 11.62 -6.73 -9.70
C VAL A 26 11.07 -7.76 -10.70
N GLU A 27 11.80 -8.85 -10.98
CA GLU A 27 11.30 -9.90 -11.87
C GLU A 27 10.03 -10.58 -11.35
N GLN A 28 9.94 -10.82 -10.04
CA GLN A 28 8.76 -11.45 -9.43
C GLN A 28 7.51 -10.56 -9.46
N ILE A 29 7.66 -9.25 -9.33
CA ILE A 29 6.53 -8.31 -9.22
C ILE A 29 6.05 -7.77 -10.57
N LYS A 30 6.88 -7.82 -11.62
CA LYS A 30 6.54 -7.39 -12.98
C LYS A 30 5.17 -7.91 -13.46
N PRO A 31 4.80 -9.19 -13.28
CA PRO A 31 3.48 -9.70 -13.67
C PRO A 31 2.32 -9.06 -12.89
N PHE A 32 2.52 -8.73 -11.61
CA PHE A 32 1.49 -8.11 -10.77
C PHE A 32 1.20 -6.70 -11.24
N ALA A 33 2.24 -5.88 -11.41
CA ALA A 33 2.06 -4.53 -11.93
C ALA A 33 1.49 -4.52 -13.35
N LYS A 34 1.91 -5.45 -14.22
CA LYS A 34 1.38 -5.57 -15.59
C LYS A 34 -0.14 -5.74 -15.62
N ARG A 35 -0.73 -6.44 -14.64
CA ARG A 35 -2.19 -6.62 -14.55
C ARG A 35 -2.94 -5.32 -14.22
N THR A 36 -2.29 -4.40 -13.54
CA THR A 36 -2.87 -3.10 -13.17
C THR A 36 -2.83 -2.06 -14.30
N MET A 37 -2.16 -2.38 -15.41
CA MET A 37 -1.87 -1.40 -16.46
C MET A 37 -3.13 -0.81 -17.07
N ARG A 38 -3.09 0.50 -17.25
CA ARG A 38 -4.13 1.27 -17.94
C ARG A 38 -3.62 1.77 -19.30
N PRO A 39 -4.52 2.06 -20.26
CA PRO A 39 -4.14 2.60 -21.57
C PRO A 39 -3.35 3.91 -21.49
N GLU A 40 -3.52 4.66 -20.41
CA GLU A 40 -2.86 5.94 -20.21
C GLU A 40 -1.40 5.84 -19.75
N VAL A 41 -0.94 4.66 -19.32
CA VAL A 41 0.44 4.42 -18.90
C VAL A 41 1.35 4.41 -20.14
N LEU A 42 2.39 5.25 -20.12
CA LEU A 42 3.36 5.37 -21.21
C LEU A 42 4.66 4.66 -20.80
N GLY A 43 4.86 3.45 -21.30
CA GLY A 43 6.00 2.59 -20.93
C GLY A 43 5.61 1.52 -19.92
N GLY A 44 6.58 1.03 -19.15
CA GLY A 44 6.37 -0.01 -18.14
C GLY A 44 7.31 0.16 -16.95
N ILE A 45 7.30 -0.82 -16.05
CA ILE A 45 8.15 -0.82 -14.85
C ILE A 45 9.64 -0.98 -15.21
N GLY A 46 10.51 -0.28 -14.47
CA GLY A 46 11.96 -0.39 -14.56
C GLY A 46 12.67 0.84 -15.13
N GLY A 47 11.93 1.91 -15.45
CA GLY A 47 12.52 3.22 -15.80
C GLY A 47 12.74 4.11 -14.56
N PHE A 48 13.52 5.19 -14.72
CA PHE A 48 13.77 6.20 -13.68
C PHE A 48 12.52 6.95 -13.19
N GLY A 49 11.43 6.85 -13.93
CA GLY A 49 10.16 7.46 -13.58
C GLY A 49 9.05 6.93 -14.48
N SER A 50 7.83 6.96 -13.96
CA SER A 50 6.66 6.49 -14.67
C SER A 50 5.98 7.65 -15.38
N LEU A 51 5.52 7.40 -16.61
CA LEU A 51 4.82 8.39 -17.41
C LEU A 51 3.35 7.98 -17.51
N PHE A 52 2.45 8.93 -17.24
CA PHE A 52 1.01 8.73 -17.31
C PHE A 52 0.36 9.89 -18.05
N SER A 53 -0.40 9.58 -19.10
CA SER A 53 -1.15 10.59 -19.85
C SER A 53 -2.44 10.96 -19.12
N VAL A 54 -2.76 12.25 -19.03
CA VAL A 54 -4.02 12.68 -18.39
C VAL A 54 -5.20 12.23 -19.27
N PRO A 55 -6.20 11.51 -18.72
CA PRO A 55 -7.32 11.01 -19.51
C PRO A 55 -8.10 12.15 -20.18
N LYS A 56 -8.39 12.02 -21.48
CA LYS A 56 -9.06 13.05 -22.29
C LYS A 56 -10.51 13.35 -21.89
N LYS A 57 -11.09 12.55 -20.98
CA LYS A 57 -12.48 12.75 -20.51
C LYS A 57 -12.64 13.93 -19.57
N PHE A 58 -11.56 14.39 -18.94
CA PHE A 58 -11.57 15.57 -18.08
C PHE A 58 -11.41 16.85 -18.92
N LYS A 59 -12.30 17.82 -18.73
CA LYS A 59 -12.23 19.11 -19.45
C LYS A 59 -11.25 20.08 -18.79
N GLU A 60 -11.37 20.24 -17.47
CA GLU A 60 -10.44 21.00 -16.63
C GLU A 60 -9.86 20.07 -15.56
N PRO A 61 -8.87 19.22 -15.92
CA PRO A 61 -8.34 18.20 -15.01
C PRO A 61 -7.64 18.83 -13.81
N ILE A 62 -8.08 18.45 -12.62
CA ILE A 62 -7.44 18.75 -11.34
C ILE A 62 -6.87 17.46 -10.77
N LEU A 63 -5.57 17.45 -10.52
CA LEU A 63 -4.90 16.31 -9.91
C LEU A 63 -5.07 16.35 -8.39
N VAL A 64 -5.46 15.21 -7.82
CA VAL A 64 -5.61 15.02 -6.38
C VAL A 64 -4.64 13.94 -5.96
N SER A 65 -3.72 14.27 -5.05
CA SER A 65 -2.72 13.34 -4.53
C SER A 65 -3.01 13.01 -3.08
N GLY A 66 -2.83 11.75 -2.70
CA GLY A 66 -2.88 11.29 -1.32
C GLY A 66 -1.67 10.40 -1.02
N THR A 67 -1.19 10.45 0.21
CA THR A 67 -0.16 9.54 0.71
C THR A 67 -0.59 8.99 2.05
N ASP A 68 -0.38 7.69 2.26
CA ASP A 68 -0.70 7.04 3.53
C ASP A 68 0.16 5.79 3.73
N GLY A 69 0.13 5.26 4.95
CA GLY A 69 0.74 3.98 5.32
C GLY A 69 -0.30 3.00 5.86
N VAL A 70 0.12 1.75 6.10
CA VAL A 70 -0.74 0.74 6.76
C VAL A 70 -0.83 0.99 8.26
N GLY A 71 0.24 1.52 8.86
CA GLY A 71 0.35 1.78 10.28
C GLY A 71 0.46 0.51 11.13
N THR A 72 -0.02 0.58 12.38
CA THR A 72 0.26 -0.44 13.40
C THR A 72 -0.40 -1.81 13.17
N LYS A 73 -1.22 -1.96 12.12
CA LYS A 73 -1.70 -3.26 11.62
C LYS A 73 -0.53 -4.14 11.16
N LEU A 74 0.57 -3.55 10.67
CA LEU A 74 1.77 -4.29 10.27
C LEU A 74 2.37 -5.13 11.40
N LYS A 75 2.31 -4.67 12.66
CA LYS A 75 2.78 -5.47 13.80
C LYS A 75 2.02 -6.79 13.94
N LEU A 76 0.72 -6.79 13.63
CA LEU A 76 -0.10 -7.99 13.66
C LEU A 76 0.18 -8.87 12.42
N ALA A 77 0.42 -8.26 11.26
CA ALA A 77 0.87 -8.96 10.05
C ALA A 77 2.18 -9.73 10.30
N PHE A 78 3.15 -9.14 11.00
CA PHE A 78 4.40 -9.81 11.38
C PHE A 78 4.15 -10.97 12.35
N GLN A 79 3.37 -10.73 13.40
CA GLN A 79 3.05 -11.74 14.41
C GLN A 79 2.37 -12.98 13.81
N LEU A 80 1.52 -12.78 12.79
CA LEU A 80 0.74 -13.83 12.16
C LEU A 80 1.38 -14.36 10.87
N ASN A 81 2.53 -13.82 10.46
CA ASN A 81 3.17 -14.10 9.17
C ASN A 81 2.18 -13.97 7.98
N LYS A 82 1.36 -12.91 7.99
CA LYS A 82 0.28 -12.65 7.01
C LYS A 82 0.50 -11.31 6.30
N HIS A 83 1.10 -11.36 5.11
CA HIS A 83 1.54 -10.18 4.35
C HIS A 83 0.78 -9.97 3.03
N ASP A 84 -0.04 -10.94 2.63
CA ASP A 84 -0.71 -10.99 1.34
C ASP A 84 -1.84 -9.95 1.17
N THR A 85 -2.35 -9.40 2.27
CA THR A 85 -3.48 -8.46 2.25
C THR A 85 -3.13 -7.04 2.71
N VAL A 86 -1.98 -6.81 3.35
CA VAL A 86 -1.60 -5.47 3.85
C VAL A 86 -1.31 -4.48 2.71
N GLY A 87 -0.94 -4.98 1.52
CA GLY A 87 -0.85 -4.15 0.33
C GLY A 87 -2.20 -3.60 -0.13
N ILE A 88 -3.30 -4.33 0.10
CA ILE A 88 -4.66 -3.84 -0.19
C ILE A 88 -5.02 -2.72 0.79
N ASP A 89 -4.67 -2.89 2.07
CA ASP A 89 -4.84 -1.83 3.08
C ASP A 89 -4.11 -0.54 2.67
N LEU A 90 -2.85 -0.67 2.24
CA LEU A 90 -2.04 0.47 1.79
C LEU A 90 -2.73 1.26 0.67
N VAL A 91 -3.18 0.56 -0.38
CA VAL A 91 -3.87 1.21 -1.50
C VAL A 91 -5.18 1.81 -1.05
N ALA A 92 -5.98 1.07 -0.28
CA ALA A 92 -7.29 1.51 0.17
C ALA A 92 -7.25 2.79 0.99
N MET A 93 -6.23 2.95 1.85
CA MET A 93 -6.04 4.17 2.64
C MET A 93 -5.84 5.38 1.72
N SER A 94 -4.88 5.34 0.80
CA SER A 94 -4.62 6.51 -0.07
C SER A 94 -5.74 6.76 -1.11
N VAL A 95 -6.32 5.70 -1.70
CA VAL A 95 -7.34 5.89 -2.76
C VAL A 95 -8.70 6.30 -2.22
N ASN A 96 -9.09 5.84 -1.03
CA ASN A 96 -10.35 6.28 -0.42
C ASN A 96 -10.27 7.74 0.01
N ASP A 97 -9.09 8.25 0.38
CA ASP A 97 -8.88 9.64 0.76
C ASP A 97 -9.03 10.60 -0.42
N ILE A 98 -8.46 10.29 -1.58
CA ILE A 98 -8.65 11.15 -2.77
C ILE A 98 -10.09 11.04 -3.32
N LEU A 99 -10.74 9.89 -3.11
CA LEU A 99 -12.10 9.63 -3.56
C LEU A 99 -13.14 10.56 -2.91
N VAL A 100 -12.91 11.01 -1.67
CA VAL A 100 -13.87 11.89 -0.98
C VAL A 100 -14.06 13.24 -1.68
N GLN A 101 -13.11 13.65 -2.50
CA GLN A 101 -13.16 14.87 -3.32
C GLN A 101 -13.74 14.63 -4.71
N GLY A 102 -14.20 13.41 -5.00
CA GLY A 102 -14.73 12.99 -6.30
C GLY A 102 -13.65 12.57 -7.30
N ALA A 103 -12.40 12.39 -6.87
CA ALA A 103 -11.30 12.04 -7.77
C ALA A 103 -11.31 10.55 -8.17
N GLU A 104 -11.13 10.29 -9.46
CA GLU A 104 -10.84 8.96 -9.98
C GLU A 104 -9.35 8.63 -9.80
N PRO A 105 -9.02 7.52 -9.10
CA PRO A 105 -7.63 7.05 -9.02
C PRO A 105 -7.06 6.72 -10.40
N LEU A 106 -5.90 7.30 -10.73
CA LEU A 106 -5.22 7.10 -12.01
C LEU A 106 -4.06 6.13 -11.86
N PHE A 107 -3.13 6.44 -10.95
CA PHE A 107 -1.96 5.62 -10.70
C PHE A 107 -1.53 5.64 -9.24
N PHE A 108 -0.74 4.64 -8.87
CA PHE A 108 -0.23 4.40 -7.54
C PHE A 108 1.27 4.15 -7.58
N LEU A 109 1.98 4.64 -6.57
CA LEU A 109 3.37 4.28 -6.27
C LEU A 109 3.48 3.77 -4.84
N ASP A 110 4.46 2.91 -4.59
CA ASP A 110 4.75 2.41 -3.26
C ASP A 110 6.22 2.63 -2.85
N TYR A 111 6.46 2.71 -1.56
CA TYR A 111 7.78 2.69 -0.95
C TYR A 111 7.80 1.61 0.13
N PHE A 112 8.68 0.62 -0.07
CA PHE A 112 8.88 -0.50 0.83
C PHE A 112 10.22 -0.33 1.55
N ALA A 113 10.18 -0.13 2.88
CA ALA A 113 11.36 -0.01 3.71
C ALA A 113 11.48 -1.22 4.63
N CYS A 114 12.66 -1.83 4.75
CA CYS A 114 12.84 -2.98 5.64
C CYS A 114 14.25 -3.05 6.22
N GLY A 115 14.43 -3.84 7.28
CA GLY A 115 15.75 -4.05 7.88
C GLY A 115 16.63 -4.96 7.02
N LYS A 116 16.02 -5.99 6.45
CA LYS A 116 16.61 -6.93 5.49
C LYS A 116 15.52 -7.39 4.53
N LEU A 117 15.81 -7.38 3.23
CA LEU A 117 14.85 -7.74 2.21
C LEU A 117 14.64 -9.25 2.18
N GLU A 118 13.44 -9.68 2.54
CA GLU A 118 12.96 -11.03 2.31
C GLU A 118 12.04 -11.03 1.09
N VAL A 119 12.59 -11.44 -0.06
CA VAL A 119 11.96 -11.32 -1.39
C VAL A 119 10.54 -11.89 -1.42
N GLY A 120 10.31 -13.06 -0.80
CA GLY A 120 8.99 -13.68 -0.77
C GLY A 120 7.94 -12.85 -0.01
N THR A 121 8.34 -12.20 1.07
CA THR A 121 7.47 -11.32 1.85
C THR A 121 7.17 -10.03 1.08
N ALA A 122 8.19 -9.40 0.51
CA ALA A 122 8.02 -8.20 -0.31
C ALA A 122 7.13 -8.47 -1.53
N ALA A 123 7.33 -9.59 -2.22
CA ALA A 123 6.49 -10.01 -3.34
C ALA A 123 5.04 -10.25 -2.92
N ALA A 124 4.78 -10.82 -1.73
CA ALA A 124 3.44 -11.01 -1.20
C ALA A 124 2.73 -9.68 -0.91
N VAL A 125 3.45 -8.70 -0.35
CA VAL A 125 2.94 -7.34 -0.12
C VAL A 125 2.60 -6.66 -1.44
N ILE A 126 3.54 -6.65 -2.40
CA ILE A 126 3.37 -5.98 -3.69
C ILE A 126 2.26 -6.64 -4.52
N LYS A 127 2.08 -7.95 -4.40
CA LYS A 127 0.89 -8.64 -4.96
C LYS A 127 -0.41 -8.07 -4.38
N GLY A 128 -0.46 -7.82 -3.08
CA GLY A 128 -1.61 -7.16 -2.43
C GLY A 128 -1.80 -5.72 -2.90
N ILE A 129 -0.73 -4.96 -3.11
CA ILE A 129 -0.78 -3.60 -3.67
C ILE A 129 -1.37 -3.64 -5.09
N ALA A 130 -0.90 -4.55 -5.94
CA ALA A 130 -1.43 -4.71 -7.29
C ALA A 130 -2.93 -5.07 -7.29
N GLU A 131 -3.34 -5.99 -6.41
CA GLU A 131 -4.76 -6.34 -6.22
C GLU A 131 -5.60 -5.12 -5.77
N GLY A 132 -5.09 -4.32 -4.83
CA GLY A 132 -5.72 -3.07 -4.43
C GLY A 132 -5.85 -2.07 -5.59
N CYS A 133 -4.83 -1.98 -6.44
CA CYS A 133 -4.86 -1.15 -7.64
C CYS A 133 -5.93 -1.62 -8.65
N GLU A 134 -6.06 -2.93 -8.88
CA GLU A 134 -7.11 -3.51 -9.74
C GLU A 134 -8.53 -3.26 -9.20
N GLN A 135 -8.70 -3.34 -7.89
CA GLN A 135 -9.97 -3.00 -7.25
C GLN A 135 -10.32 -1.52 -7.40
N SER A 136 -9.30 -0.64 -7.32
CA SER A 136 -9.41 0.81 -7.47
C SER A 136 -9.50 1.27 -8.93
N GLY A 137 -9.08 0.42 -9.88
CA GLY A 137 -8.95 0.80 -11.28
C GLY A 137 -7.76 1.70 -11.59
N CYS A 138 -6.79 1.87 -10.68
CA CYS A 138 -5.55 2.60 -10.94
C CYS A 138 -4.42 1.66 -11.39
N ALA A 139 -3.39 2.23 -12.01
CA ALA A 139 -2.18 1.49 -12.37
C ALA A 139 -1.11 1.58 -11.26
N LEU A 140 -0.49 0.46 -10.90
CA LEU A 140 0.76 0.44 -10.14
C LEU A 140 1.89 0.75 -11.10
N VAL A 141 2.36 1.99 -11.08
CA VAL A 141 3.27 2.50 -12.13
C VAL A 141 4.74 2.49 -11.73
N GLY A 142 5.04 2.40 -10.44
CA GLY A 142 6.40 2.36 -9.93
C GLY A 142 6.42 2.22 -8.42
N GLY A 143 7.61 2.02 -7.88
CA GLY A 143 7.85 1.94 -6.45
C GLY A 143 9.33 1.84 -6.16
N GLU A 144 9.68 1.84 -4.88
CA GLU A 144 11.06 1.77 -4.41
C GLU A 144 11.18 0.78 -3.25
N THR A 145 12.29 0.04 -3.19
CA THR A 145 12.58 -0.92 -2.12
C THR A 145 13.91 -0.56 -1.47
N ALA A 146 13.86 -0.22 -0.18
CA ALA A 146 15.01 0.22 0.60
C ALA A 146 15.33 -0.77 1.73
N GLU A 147 16.53 -1.35 1.67
CA GLU A 147 17.14 -2.07 2.79
C GLU A 147 17.90 -1.09 3.69
N MET A 148 17.46 -0.98 4.95
CA MET A 148 18.01 -0.05 5.94
C MET A 148 18.30 -0.81 7.24
N PRO A 149 19.31 -1.70 7.24
CA PRO A 149 19.73 -2.42 8.43
C PRO A 149 20.14 -1.44 9.54
N GLY A 150 19.67 -1.70 10.76
CA GLY A 150 19.89 -0.81 11.91
C GLY A 150 18.83 0.29 12.08
N MET A 151 18.02 0.58 11.06
CA MET A 151 16.81 1.41 11.21
C MET A 151 15.59 0.56 11.55
N TYR A 152 15.42 -0.56 10.83
CA TYR A 152 14.31 -1.50 11.04
C TYR A 152 14.81 -2.82 11.65
N PRO A 153 14.06 -3.42 12.58
CA PRO A 153 14.34 -4.78 13.04
C PRO A 153 14.29 -5.79 11.89
N ALA A 154 15.05 -6.88 12.01
CA ALA A 154 14.98 -7.97 11.04
C ALA A 154 13.57 -8.58 11.00
N GLY A 155 13.05 -8.81 9.79
CA GLY A 155 11.70 -9.32 9.56
C GLY A 155 10.58 -8.27 9.65
N GLU A 156 10.90 -7.03 9.98
CA GLU A 156 9.95 -5.92 9.95
C GLU A 156 10.17 -5.01 8.73
N TYR A 157 9.07 -4.45 8.24
CA TYR A 157 9.06 -3.48 7.16
C TYR A 157 8.05 -2.36 7.44
N ASP A 158 8.17 -1.26 6.72
CA ASP A 158 7.16 -0.21 6.67
C ASP A 158 6.80 0.09 5.21
N LEU A 159 5.58 0.58 5.03
CA LEU A 159 4.98 0.81 3.72
C LEU A 159 4.43 2.22 3.65
N ALA A 160 4.82 2.95 2.61
CA ALA A 160 4.15 4.18 2.20
C ALA A 160 3.58 4.03 0.79
N GLY A 161 2.36 4.53 0.61
CA GLY A 161 1.61 4.49 -0.63
C GLY A 161 1.35 5.90 -1.11
N PHE A 162 1.31 6.08 -2.43
CA PHE A 162 1.12 7.36 -3.08
C PHE A 162 0.10 7.19 -4.20
N ALA A 163 -1.12 7.68 -3.98
CA ALA A 163 -2.17 7.69 -4.98
C ALA A 163 -2.24 9.05 -5.67
N VAL A 164 -2.39 9.04 -6.99
CA VAL A 164 -2.75 10.23 -7.77
C VAL A 164 -4.04 9.92 -8.52
N GLY A 165 -5.03 10.77 -8.33
CA GLY A 165 -6.29 10.76 -9.04
C GLY A 165 -6.54 12.06 -9.79
N CYS A 166 -7.64 12.08 -10.53
CA CYS A 166 -8.08 13.26 -11.28
C CYS A 166 -9.59 13.47 -11.13
N VAL A 167 -9.98 14.74 -11.02
CA VAL A 167 -11.37 15.19 -11.01
C VAL A 167 -11.50 16.36 -11.97
N ASP A 168 -12.65 16.51 -12.63
CA ASP A 168 -12.93 17.73 -13.39
C ASP A 168 -13.24 18.85 -12.39
N LYS A 169 -12.70 20.06 -12.59
CA LYS A 169 -12.83 21.17 -11.64
C LYS A 169 -14.27 21.44 -11.18
N ALA A 170 -15.23 21.30 -12.09
CA ALA A 170 -16.65 21.52 -11.82
C ALA A 170 -17.30 20.42 -10.94
N ASN A 171 -16.64 19.27 -10.77
CA ASN A 171 -17.15 18.09 -10.06
C ASN A 171 -16.47 17.86 -8.71
N ILE A 172 -15.62 18.80 -8.25
CA ILE A 172 -14.96 18.70 -6.95
C ILE A 172 -16.02 18.69 -5.85
N ILE A 173 -15.89 17.72 -4.94
CA ILE A 173 -16.72 17.63 -3.74
C ILE A 173 -15.97 18.27 -2.57
N ASP A 174 -16.47 19.39 -2.06
CA ASP A 174 -15.87 20.14 -0.95
C ASP A 174 -16.81 20.30 0.26
N GLY A 175 -18.03 19.78 0.16
CA GLY A 175 -19.05 19.87 1.20
C GLY A 175 -19.74 21.24 1.31
N SER A 176 -19.43 22.22 0.46
CA SER A 176 -20.01 23.57 0.51
C SER A 176 -21.52 23.61 0.23
N THR A 177 -22.06 22.57 -0.43
CA THR A 177 -23.49 22.44 -0.74
C THR A 177 -24.30 21.73 0.34
N ILE A 178 -23.66 21.25 1.41
CA ILE A 178 -24.34 20.55 2.51
C ILE A 178 -25.27 21.52 3.24
N ALA A 179 -26.52 21.09 3.46
CA ALA A 179 -27.55 21.90 4.09
C ALA A 179 -28.42 21.11 5.08
N VAL A 180 -29.17 21.84 5.91
CA VAL A 180 -30.17 21.24 6.82
C VAL A 180 -31.21 20.50 6.00
N GLY A 181 -31.41 19.22 6.31
CA GLY A 181 -32.31 18.33 5.58
C GLY A 181 -31.58 17.25 4.78
N ASP A 182 -30.27 17.38 4.58
CA ASP A 182 -29.45 16.33 3.98
C ASP A 182 -29.36 15.09 4.88
N VAL A 183 -29.17 13.93 4.25
CA VAL A 183 -29.12 12.62 4.92
C VAL A 183 -27.69 12.08 4.88
N VAL A 184 -27.25 11.50 5.99
CA VAL A 184 -25.98 10.78 6.08
C VAL A 184 -26.19 9.31 5.69
N LEU A 185 -25.47 8.86 4.66
CA LEU A 185 -25.43 7.47 4.24
C LEU A 185 -24.08 6.85 4.61
N GLY A 186 -24.10 5.68 5.25
CA GLY A 186 -22.90 4.93 5.61
C GLY A 186 -22.69 3.73 4.68
N LEU A 187 -21.47 3.57 4.18
CA LEU A 187 -21.05 2.34 3.51
C LEU A 187 -20.37 1.40 4.51
N ALA A 188 -20.79 0.14 4.53
CA ALA A 188 -20.28 -0.83 5.50
C ALA A 188 -18.78 -1.13 5.27
N SER A 189 -18.01 -1.06 6.36
CA SER A 189 -16.61 -1.48 6.40
C SER A 189 -16.48 -3.01 6.34
N SER A 190 -15.26 -3.49 6.10
CA SER A 190 -14.90 -4.92 6.13
C SER A 190 -14.44 -5.38 7.52
N GLY A 191 -14.36 -4.46 8.49
CA GLY A 191 -13.80 -4.66 9.82
C GLY A 191 -13.19 -3.37 10.36
N ALA A 192 -12.08 -3.49 11.08
CA ALA A 192 -11.34 -2.35 11.62
C ALA A 192 -10.54 -1.55 10.56
N HIS A 193 -10.51 -2.02 9.31
CA HIS A 193 -9.72 -1.44 8.23
C HIS A 193 -8.23 -1.38 8.60
N SER A 194 -7.57 -0.22 8.48
CA SER A 194 -6.17 -0.01 8.86
C SER A 194 -5.99 0.90 10.09
N ASN A 195 -7.08 1.21 10.80
CA ASN A 195 -7.07 2.13 11.94
C ASN A 195 -7.34 1.44 13.28
N GLY A 196 -6.81 1.99 14.37
CA GLY A 196 -7.06 1.50 15.73
C GLY A 196 -6.26 0.28 16.18
N TYR A 197 -5.33 -0.23 15.36
CA TYR A 197 -4.60 -1.47 15.66
C TYR A 197 -3.70 -1.40 16.90
N SER A 198 -3.23 -0.22 17.30
CA SER A 198 -2.57 -0.04 18.60
C SER A 198 -3.46 -0.46 19.77
N LEU A 199 -4.75 -0.13 19.74
CA LEU A 199 -5.71 -0.53 20.77
C LEU A 199 -6.11 -2.00 20.61
N ILE A 200 -6.39 -2.43 19.38
CA ILE A 200 -6.78 -3.82 19.09
C ILE A 200 -5.71 -4.79 19.61
N ARG A 201 -4.42 -4.55 19.31
CA ARG A 201 -3.32 -5.41 19.79
C ARG A 201 -3.24 -5.46 21.32
N LYS A 202 -3.41 -4.31 22.00
CA LYS A 202 -3.45 -4.27 23.49
C LYS A 202 -4.62 -5.09 24.05
N LEU A 203 -5.77 -5.08 23.38
CA LEU A 203 -6.94 -5.87 23.79
C LEU A 203 -6.74 -7.36 23.53
N ILE A 204 -6.10 -7.74 22.42
CA ILE A 204 -5.72 -9.13 22.12
C ILE A 204 -4.78 -9.66 23.20
N GLU A 205 -3.71 -8.92 23.50
CA GLU A 205 -2.75 -9.28 24.55
C GLU A 205 -3.42 -9.43 25.93
N LYS A 206 -4.29 -8.47 26.29
CA LYS A 206 -4.99 -8.49 27.59
C LYS A 206 -6.02 -9.62 27.71
N SER A 207 -6.70 -9.95 26.61
CA SER A 207 -7.73 -10.99 26.60
C SER A 207 -7.16 -12.41 26.47
N GLY A 208 -5.98 -12.55 25.86
CA GLY A 208 -5.42 -13.86 25.53
C GLY A 208 -6.26 -14.62 24.50
N VAL A 209 -7.04 -13.91 23.67
CA VAL A 209 -7.89 -14.54 22.65
C VAL A 209 -7.05 -15.36 21.67
N ASP A 210 -7.52 -16.57 21.38
CA ASP A 210 -6.90 -17.43 20.37
C ASP A 210 -7.24 -16.91 18.96
N PHE A 211 -6.23 -16.74 18.11
CA PHE A 211 -6.39 -16.31 16.73
C PHE A 211 -7.20 -17.31 15.89
N GLU A 212 -7.18 -18.59 16.24
CA GLU A 212 -7.95 -19.62 15.54
C GLU A 212 -9.37 -19.80 16.11
N SER A 213 -9.75 -19.04 17.15
CA SER A 213 -11.09 -19.10 17.71
C SER A 213 -12.17 -18.62 16.73
N ASP A 214 -13.38 -19.15 16.89
CA ASP A 214 -14.53 -18.69 16.12
C ASP A 214 -14.92 -17.25 16.51
N PHE A 215 -15.14 -16.45 15.49
CA PHE A 215 -15.69 -15.10 15.57
C PHE A 215 -16.84 -14.99 14.58
N HIS A 216 -18.02 -15.47 15.00
CA HIS A 216 -19.26 -15.46 14.23
C HIS A 216 -19.15 -16.24 12.90
N GLY A 217 -18.58 -17.45 12.93
CA GLY A 217 -18.45 -18.33 11.76
C GLY A 217 -17.19 -18.08 10.91
N ARG A 218 -16.26 -17.25 11.37
CA ARG A 218 -14.94 -17.02 10.75
C ARG A 218 -13.85 -17.08 11.83
N THR A 219 -12.61 -17.37 11.47
CA THR A 219 -11.52 -17.30 12.46
C THR A 219 -11.28 -15.86 12.90
N PHE A 220 -10.97 -15.64 14.18
CA PHE A 220 -10.66 -14.30 14.69
C PHE A 220 -9.52 -13.65 13.90
N LYS A 221 -8.50 -14.44 13.53
CA LYS A 221 -7.39 -14.05 12.64
C LYS A 221 -7.87 -13.43 11.33
N ASP A 222 -8.79 -14.08 10.63
CA ASP A 222 -9.30 -13.59 9.35
C ASP A 222 -10.12 -12.31 9.50
N VAL A 223 -10.85 -12.19 10.61
CA VAL A 223 -11.66 -11.00 10.90
C VAL A 223 -10.78 -9.80 11.23
N VAL A 224 -9.79 -9.97 12.11
CA VAL A 224 -8.91 -8.88 12.54
C VAL A 224 -7.90 -8.49 11.45
N MET A 225 -7.57 -9.40 10.53
CA MET A 225 -6.70 -9.12 9.38
C MET A 225 -7.46 -8.81 8.09
N ALA A 226 -8.79 -8.67 8.14
CA ALA A 226 -9.58 -8.35 6.95
C ALA A 226 -9.05 -7.08 6.26
N PRO A 227 -8.80 -7.09 4.94
CA PRO A 227 -8.29 -5.93 4.23
C PRO A 227 -9.33 -4.81 4.21
N THR A 228 -8.83 -3.58 4.21
CA THR A 228 -9.64 -2.37 4.07
C THR A 228 -10.42 -2.40 2.78
N ARG A 229 -11.68 -2.00 2.85
CA ARG A 229 -12.58 -2.00 1.69
C ARG A 229 -12.27 -0.79 0.81
N ILE A 230 -12.12 -1.04 -0.49
CA ILE A 230 -11.94 0.00 -1.50
C ILE A 230 -13.31 0.41 -2.04
N TYR A 231 -13.67 1.70 -1.96
CA TYR A 231 -15.01 2.18 -2.29
C TYR A 231 -15.15 2.79 -3.69
N VAL A 232 -14.04 2.85 -4.44
CA VAL A 232 -13.95 3.56 -5.74
C VAL A 232 -15.09 3.18 -6.69
N LYS A 233 -15.27 1.89 -6.99
CA LYS A 233 -16.34 1.40 -7.91
C LYS A 233 -17.76 1.59 -7.38
N SER A 234 -17.94 1.83 -6.08
CA SER A 234 -19.26 2.09 -5.49
C SER A 234 -19.65 3.57 -5.61
N LEU A 235 -18.67 4.46 -5.63
CA LEU A 235 -18.88 5.91 -5.64
C LEU A 235 -18.68 6.54 -7.03
N LEU A 236 -17.81 5.98 -7.85
CA LEU A 236 -17.55 6.43 -9.22
C LEU A 236 -18.22 5.48 -10.21
N LYS A 237 -18.80 6.05 -11.28
CA LYS A 237 -19.40 5.33 -12.41
C LYS A 237 -18.50 5.38 -13.64
#